data_AF-A0A378WCI4-F1
#
_entry.id   AF-A0A378WCI4-F1
#
_cell.length_a   1.000
_cell.length_b   1.000
_cell.length_c   1.000
_cell.angle_alpha   90.00
_cell.angle_beta   90.00
_cell.angle_gamma   90.00
#
_symmetry.space_group_name_H-M   'P 1'
#
loop_
_entity.id
_entity.type
_entity.pdbx_description
1 polymer ?
#
loop_
_entity_poly.entity_id
_entity_poly.type
_entity_poly.pdbx_seq_one_letter_code
_entity_poly.pdbx_strand_id
1 'polypeptide(L)'
;MSKPSFLTPLPWRSVIPAQGLLNWLSSVTFIALVLVQILYWPLMFGFLVPSITVALASPLLAFVPSGIIVSALRRREKQRWASAHGFVFHDRPDWPLPQYEVAPFNIGRARRRRIVDAITGRVGQFPVCQLHYRWWNNNRVQFSSHFRNVFTLTLPQALPPLSIGPTISPDAGKTIRFESIAFNEVWSVVCPDARFAKAVITPRTMDRLLGLDLPVTANTRIVIAGHDLVAISVGGNRGSDITRVFSALQIIAEGIPDYVWDEFGVDRQELRG
;
A
#
# COMPACT_ATOMS: atom_id res chain seq x y z
N MET A 1 -11.78 -12.33 27.71
CA MET A 1 -10.63 -11.76 26.99
C MET A 1 -11.10 -10.53 26.24
N SER A 2 -10.60 -9.35 26.60
CA SER A 2 -10.86 -8.11 25.85
C SER A 2 -10.34 -8.27 24.42
N LYS A 3 -11.11 -7.83 23.42
CA LYS A 3 -10.63 -7.83 22.03
C LYS A 3 -9.42 -6.90 21.95
N PRO A 4 -8.26 -7.34 21.45
CA PRO A 4 -7.12 -6.46 21.21
C PRO A 4 -7.57 -5.27 20.35
N SER A 5 -7.31 -4.06 20.84
CA SER A 5 -7.60 -2.82 20.14
C SER A 5 -6.34 -2.37 19.38
N PHE A 6 -6.55 -1.68 18.27
CA PHE A 6 -5.46 -1.13 17.45
C PHE A 6 -4.54 -0.17 18.22
N LEU A 7 -4.99 0.36 19.36
CA LEU A 7 -4.27 1.36 20.17
C LEU A 7 -3.06 0.79 20.94
N THR A 8 -2.95 -0.53 21.05
CA THR A 8 -1.81 -1.19 21.69
C THR A 8 -1.25 -2.24 20.72
N PRO A 9 -0.64 -1.82 19.58
CA PRO A 9 -0.18 -2.76 18.59
C PRO A 9 0.94 -3.57 19.21
N LEU A 10 0.66 -4.84 19.52
CA LEU A 10 1.73 -5.79 19.78
C LEU A 10 2.66 -5.76 18.56
N PRO A 11 3.99 -5.84 18.75
CA PRO A 11 4.91 -5.88 17.63
C PRO A 11 4.53 -7.07 16.73
N TRP A 12 3.90 -6.78 15.59
CA TRP A 12 3.39 -7.81 14.71
C TRP A 12 4.58 -8.48 14.03
N ARG A 13 4.89 -9.70 14.47
CA ARG A 13 5.91 -10.52 13.84
C ARG A 13 5.31 -11.20 12.61
N SER A 14 5.76 -10.78 11.42
CA SER A 14 5.41 -11.48 10.18
C SER A 14 5.88 -12.93 10.28
N VAL A 15 4.99 -13.85 9.93
CA VAL A 15 5.29 -15.29 9.86
C VAL A 15 5.83 -15.66 8.47
N ILE A 16 5.92 -14.69 7.56
CA ILE A 16 6.43 -14.94 6.21
C ILE A 16 7.94 -15.03 6.29
N PRO A 17 8.56 -16.12 5.82
CA PRO A 17 10.01 -16.20 5.76
C PRO A 17 10.58 -15.02 4.98
N ALA A 18 11.79 -14.58 5.35
CA ALA A 18 12.46 -13.49 4.65
C ALA A 18 12.45 -13.79 3.14
N GLN A 19 12.13 -12.79 2.31
CA GLN A 19 12.07 -12.95 0.85
C GLN A 19 13.38 -13.55 0.31
N GLY A 20 14.52 -13.26 0.96
CA GLY A 20 15.81 -13.87 0.66
C GLY A 20 15.84 -15.39 0.77
N LEU A 21 15.19 -15.99 1.78
CA LEU A 21 15.14 -17.45 1.94
C LEU A 21 14.35 -18.12 0.81
N LEU A 22 13.21 -17.55 0.45
CA LEU A 22 12.38 -18.06 -0.65
C LEU A 22 13.07 -17.92 -2.00
N ASN A 23 13.75 -16.80 -2.22
CA ASN A 23 14.57 -16.59 -3.42
C ASN A 23 15.71 -17.61 -3.46
N TRP A 24 16.39 -17.85 -2.33
CA TRP A 24 17.45 -18.84 -2.22
C TRP A 24 16.95 -20.26 -2.53
N LEU A 25 15.83 -20.69 -1.93
CA LEU A 25 15.21 -21.99 -2.21
C LEU A 25 14.84 -22.16 -3.69
N SER A 26 14.29 -21.12 -4.31
CA SER A 26 13.93 -21.15 -5.74
C SER A 26 15.17 -21.25 -6.62
N SER A 27 16.23 -20.52 -6.29
CA SER A 27 17.52 -20.59 -7.00
C SER A 27 18.18 -21.96 -6.86
N VAL A 28 18.20 -22.55 -5.65
CA VAL A 28 18.73 -23.90 -5.42
C VAL A 28 17.94 -24.93 -6.21
N THR A 29 16.60 -24.84 -6.21
CA THR A 29 15.73 -25.71 -7.01
C THR A 29 16.02 -25.58 -8.50
N PHE A 30 16.18 -24.36 -8.99
CA PHE A 30 16.53 -24.10 -10.39
C PHE A 30 17.88 -24.69 -10.77
N ILE A 31 18.93 -24.48 -9.96
CA ILE A 31 20.27 -25.05 -10.18
C ILE A 31 20.21 -26.58 -10.22
N ALA A 32 19.48 -27.20 -9.28
CA ALA A 32 19.31 -28.65 -9.26
C ALA A 32 18.62 -29.17 -10.53
N LEU A 33 17.56 -28.51 -11.00
CA LEU A 33 16.87 -28.88 -12.25
C LEU A 33 17.79 -28.75 -13.47
N VAL A 34 18.61 -27.70 -13.54
CA VAL A 34 19.61 -27.51 -14.61
C VAL A 34 20.69 -28.60 -14.56
N LEU A 35 21.18 -28.96 -13.38
CA LEU A 35 22.17 -30.04 -13.23
C LEU A 35 21.61 -31.39 -13.67
N VAL A 36 20.38 -31.72 -13.25
CA VAL A 36 19.68 -32.93 -13.71
C VAL A 36 19.57 -32.91 -15.24
N GLN A 37 19.18 -31.76 -15.83
CA GLN A 37 19.08 -31.64 -17.28
C GLN A 37 20.43 -31.87 -18.00
N ILE A 38 21.54 -31.34 -17.47
CA ILE A 38 22.88 -31.54 -18.03
C ILE A 38 23.29 -33.01 -17.92
N LEU A 39 23.04 -33.66 -16.78
CA LEU A 39 23.38 -35.07 -16.56
C LEU A 39 22.56 -36.02 -17.46
N TYR A 40 21.30 -35.68 -17.74
CA TYR A 40 20.43 -36.46 -18.63
C TYR A 40 20.63 -36.13 -20.12
N TRP A 41 21.33 -35.07 -20.45
CA TRP A 41 21.54 -34.64 -21.84
C TRP A 41 22.18 -35.72 -22.74
N PRO A 42 23.22 -36.47 -22.30
CA PRO A 42 23.82 -37.53 -23.10
C PRO A 42 22.84 -38.67 -23.43
N LEU A 43 21.89 -38.95 -22.53
CA LEU A 43 20.88 -39.99 -22.69
C LEU A 43 19.78 -39.59 -23.69
N MET A 44 19.63 -38.30 -23.96
CA MET A 44 18.59 -37.74 -24.84
C MET A 44 19.11 -37.41 -26.26
N PHE A 45 20.34 -37.82 -26.60
CA PHE A 45 20.92 -37.60 -27.93
C PHE A 45 20.02 -38.21 -29.02
N GLY A 46 19.45 -37.33 -29.87
CA GLY A 46 18.52 -37.70 -30.95
C GLY A 46 17.12 -37.09 -30.81
N PHE A 47 16.74 -36.60 -29.63
CA PHE A 47 15.42 -35.99 -29.39
C PHE A 47 15.56 -34.49 -29.07
N LEU A 48 15.40 -33.66 -30.09
CA LEU A 48 15.52 -32.19 -30.00
C LEU A 48 14.32 -31.54 -29.27
N VAL A 49 13.13 -32.16 -29.34
CA VAL A 49 11.90 -31.62 -28.75
C VAL A 49 11.86 -31.74 -27.22
N PRO A 50 12.21 -32.89 -26.60
CA PRO A 50 12.24 -33.01 -25.13
C PRO A 50 13.26 -32.10 -24.45
N SER A 51 14.42 -31.88 -25.07
CA SER A 51 15.51 -31.07 -24.50
C SER A 51 15.12 -29.58 -24.40
N ILE A 52 14.45 -29.03 -25.42
CA ILE A 52 13.89 -27.66 -25.37
C ILE A 52 12.74 -27.56 -24.35
N THR A 53 11.88 -28.58 -24.29
CA THR A 53 10.73 -28.59 -23.37
C THR A 53 11.18 -28.55 -21.91
N VAL A 54 12.20 -29.35 -21.55
CA VAL A 54 12.76 -29.36 -20.20
C VAL A 54 13.47 -28.04 -19.89
N ALA A 55 14.22 -27.47 -20.84
CA ALA A 55 14.89 -26.18 -20.66
C ALA A 55 13.89 -25.05 -20.32
N LEU A 56 12.74 -25.02 -21.00
CA LEU A 56 11.69 -24.03 -20.77
C LEU A 56 10.86 -24.32 -19.50
N ALA A 57 10.68 -25.59 -19.14
CA ALA A 57 9.92 -25.99 -17.96
C ALA A 57 10.66 -25.75 -16.64
N SER A 58 11.99 -25.89 -16.63
CA SER A 58 12.83 -25.72 -15.43
C SER A 58 12.60 -24.40 -14.68
N PRO A 59 12.63 -23.20 -15.32
CA PRO A 59 12.34 -21.96 -14.60
C PRO A 59 10.89 -21.88 -14.12
N LEU A 60 9.92 -22.41 -14.88
CA LEU A 60 8.52 -22.43 -14.45
C LEU A 60 8.35 -23.27 -13.19
N LEU A 61 8.94 -24.46 -13.15
CA LEU A 61 8.88 -25.36 -12.00
C LEU A 61 9.59 -24.78 -10.77
N ALA A 62 10.69 -24.06 -10.96
CA ALA A 62 11.42 -23.45 -9.85
C ALA A 62 10.71 -22.22 -9.25
N PHE A 63 10.13 -21.35 -10.08
CA PHE A 63 9.67 -20.02 -9.61
C PHE A 63 8.15 -19.90 -9.43
N VAL A 64 7.33 -20.63 -10.20
CA VAL A 64 5.87 -20.52 -10.08
C VAL A 64 5.35 -21.00 -8.71
N PRO A 65 5.76 -22.17 -8.17
CA PRO A 65 5.31 -22.62 -6.86
C PRO A 65 5.67 -21.63 -5.75
N SER A 66 6.89 -21.09 -5.77
CA SER A 66 7.34 -20.07 -4.83
C SER A 66 6.46 -18.82 -4.87
N GLY A 67 6.11 -18.34 -6.07
CA GLY A 67 5.19 -17.21 -6.24
C GLY A 67 3.80 -17.49 -5.64
N ILE A 68 3.24 -18.68 -5.88
CA ILE A 68 1.94 -19.10 -5.33
C ILE A 68 2.00 -19.19 -3.80
N ILE A 69 3.04 -19.83 -3.24
CA ILE A 69 3.24 -19.98 -1.80
C ILE A 69 3.36 -18.61 -1.14
N VAL A 70 4.18 -17.71 -1.69
CA VAL A 70 4.35 -16.35 -1.15
C VAL A 70 3.05 -15.57 -1.19
N SER A 71 2.30 -15.64 -2.28
CA SER A 71 0.99 -14.98 -2.39
C SER A 71 0.01 -15.51 -1.34
N ALA A 72 -0.05 -16.84 -1.15
CA ALA A 72 -0.90 -17.48 -0.15
C ALA A 72 -0.48 -17.11 1.28
N LEU A 73 0.81 -17.09 1.58
CA LEU A 73 1.33 -16.68 2.90
C LEU A 73 1.04 -15.22 3.20
N ARG A 74 1.22 -14.31 2.24
CA ARG A 74 0.84 -12.89 2.38
C ARG A 74 -0.63 -12.71 2.67
N ARG A 75 -1.48 -13.45 1.95
CA ARG A 75 -2.93 -13.44 2.18
C ARG A 75 -3.29 -13.94 3.57
N ARG A 76 -2.71 -15.06 4.01
CA ARG A 76 -2.91 -15.61 5.37
C ARG A 76 -2.43 -14.65 6.45
N GLU A 77 -1.29 -13.98 6.25
CA GLU A 77 -0.80 -12.98 7.19
C GLU A 77 -1.79 -11.82 7.34
N LYS A 78 -2.29 -11.26 6.22
CA LYS A 78 -3.30 -10.18 6.24
C LYS A 78 -4.58 -10.60 6.95
N GLN A 79 -5.07 -11.81 6.68
CA GLN A 79 -6.26 -12.34 7.34
C GLN A 79 -6.05 -12.50 8.86
N ARG A 80 -4.89 -13.05 9.27
CA ARG A 80 -4.54 -13.18 10.69
C ARG A 80 -4.43 -11.82 11.36
N TRP A 81 -3.71 -10.89 10.73
CA TRP A 81 -3.58 -9.52 11.22
C TRP A 81 -4.95 -8.87 11.41
N ALA A 82 -5.84 -8.99 10.43
CA ALA A 82 -7.18 -8.42 10.50
C ALA A 82 -7.96 -9.02 11.68
N SER A 83 -8.01 -10.35 11.79
CA SER A 83 -8.69 -11.02 12.90
C SER A 83 -8.13 -10.64 14.28
N ALA A 84 -6.80 -10.48 14.37
CA ALA A 84 -6.10 -10.14 15.61
C ALA A 84 -6.28 -8.68 16.04
N HIS A 85 -6.80 -7.80 15.18
CA HIS A 85 -7.06 -6.39 15.51
C HIS A 85 -8.55 -6.04 15.41
N GLY A 86 -9.43 -7.04 15.26
CA GLY A 86 -10.88 -6.81 15.14
C GLY A 86 -11.34 -6.26 13.79
N PHE A 87 -10.51 -6.35 12.76
CA PHE A 87 -10.85 -5.99 11.38
C PHE A 87 -11.46 -7.19 10.64
N VAL A 88 -12.20 -6.90 9.57
CA VAL A 88 -12.78 -7.88 8.66
C VAL A 88 -11.94 -7.93 7.39
N PHE A 89 -11.48 -9.13 7.03
CA PHE A 89 -10.78 -9.39 5.77
C PHE A 89 -11.78 -9.85 4.70
N HIS A 90 -11.75 -9.20 3.54
CA HIS A 90 -12.59 -9.50 2.39
C HIS A 90 -11.71 -10.06 1.27
N ASP A 91 -11.99 -11.29 0.85
CA ASP A 91 -11.31 -11.89 -0.30
C ASP A 91 -12.01 -11.53 -1.59
N ARG A 92 -11.30 -10.90 -2.52
CA ARG A 92 -11.81 -10.54 -3.86
C ARG A 92 -13.21 -9.90 -3.80
N PRO A 93 -13.38 -8.81 -3.03
CA PRO A 93 -14.67 -8.15 -2.97
C PRO A 93 -15.05 -7.57 -4.33
N ASP A 94 -16.32 -7.72 -4.72
CA ASP A 94 -16.87 -7.10 -5.92
C ASP A 94 -17.38 -5.68 -5.60
N TRP A 95 -16.47 -4.83 -5.13
CA TRP A 95 -16.78 -3.46 -4.76
C TRP A 95 -16.49 -2.50 -5.91
N PRO A 96 -17.26 -1.39 -6.02
CA PRO A 96 -16.91 -0.33 -6.94
C PRO A 96 -15.52 0.23 -6.59
N LEU A 97 -14.76 0.60 -7.61
CA LEU A 97 -13.47 1.24 -7.40
C LEU A 97 -13.66 2.64 -6.83
N PRO A 98 -12.87 3.04 -5.81
CA PRO A 98 -12.85 4.41 -5.34
C PRO A 98 -12.55 5.39 -6.48
N GLN A 99 -13.24 6.53 -6.48
CA GLN A 99 -13.08 7.59 -7.47
C GLN A 99 -12.32 8.76 -6.86
N TYR A 100 -11.04 8.52 -6.53
CA TYR A 100 -10.17 9.60 -6.07
C TYR A 100 -9.44 10.24 -7.26
N GLU A 101 -9.23 11.55 -7.22
CA GLU A 101 -8.45 12.29 -8.22
C GLU A 101 -6.93 12.13 -8.02
N VAL A 102 -6.50 11.00 -7.47
CA VAL A 102 -5.10 10.72 -7.15
C VAL A 102 -4.67 9.41 -7.81
N ALA A 103 -3.39 9.31 -8.19
CA ALA A 103 -2.84 8.07 -8.72
C ALA A 103 -2.92 6.95 -7.66
N PRO A 104 -3.35 5.72 -7.99
CA PRO A 104 -3.47 5.18 -9.35
C PRO A 104 -4.88 5.26 -9.97
N PHE A 105 -5.83 5.95 -9.35
CA PHE A 105 -7.24 5.95 -9.78
C PHE A 105 -7.49 6.83 -11.01
N ASN A 106 -6.75 7.93 -11.13
CA ASN A 106 -6.84 8.88 -12.25
C ASN A 106 -5.95 8.53 -13.46
N ILE A 107 -5.30 7.35 -13.49
CA ILE A 107 -4.43 6.95 -14.60
C ILE A 107 -5.29 6.51 -15.81
N GLY A 108 -5.43 7.37 -16.83
CA GLY A 108 -6.27 7.09 -18.02
C GLY A 108 -5.87 5.85 -18.85
N ARG A 109 -4.60 5.44 -18.80
CA ARG A 109 -4.10 4.22 -19.48
C ARG A 109 -4.29 2.94 -18.69
N ALA A 110 -4.76 3.02 -17.44
CA ALA A 110 -5.02 1.83 -16.64
C ALA A 110 -6.17 1.02 -17.25
N ARG A 111 -5.98 -0.30 -17.30
CA ARG A 111 -6.96 -1.28 -17.79
C ARG A 111 -7.12 -2.40 -16.77
N ARG A 112 -8.27 -3.09 -16.82
CA ARG A 112 -8.62 -4.23 -15.94
C ARG A 112 -8.35 -3.93 -14.46
N ARG A 113 -8.77 -2.74 -14.05
CA ARG A 113 -8.68 -2.24 -12.66
C ARG A 113 -9.56 -3.12 -11.78
N ARG A 114 -9.01 -3.63 -10.67
CA ARG A 114 -9.78 -4.44 -9.70
C ARG A 114 -9.20 -4.38 -8.31
N ILE A 115 -10.06 -4.63 -7.32
CA ILE A 115 -9.67 -4.87 -5.94
C ILE A 115 -9.38 -6.38 -5.79
N VAL A 116 -8.19 -6.72 -5.31
CA VAL A 116 -7.75 -8.11 -5.14
C VAL A 116 -8.21 -8.66 -3.79
N ASP A 117 -8.06 -7.84 -2.75
CA ASP A 117 -8.47 -8.11 -1.39
C ASP A 117 -8.69 -6.76 -0.69
N ALA A 118 -9.45 -6.78 0.41
CA ALA A 118 -9.67 -5.60 1.23
C ALA A 118 -9.71 -5.95 2.71
N ILE A 119 -9.44 -4.95 3.55
CA ILE A 119 -9.61 -5.03 4.99
C ILE A 119 -10.44 -3.82 5.44
N THR A 120 -11.43 -4.04 6.29
CA THR A 120 -12.28 -2.96 6.84
C THR A 120 -12.31 -3.05 8.35
N GLY A 121 -12.33 -1.90 9.02
CA GLY A 121 -12.43 -1.85 10.47
C GLY A 121 -12.48 -0.42 11.00
N ARG A 122 -11.94 -0.23 12.19
CA ARG A 122 -11.84 1.08 12.83
C ARG A 122 -10.48 1.27 13.48
N VAL A 123 -10.02 2.51 13.46
CA VAL A 123 -8.81 2.95 14.17
C VAL A 123 -9.19 4.16 14.99
N GLY A 124 -9.16 4.03 16.32
CA GLY A 124 -9.78 5.01 17.21
C GLY A 124 -11.26 5.19 16.88
N GLN A 125 -11.68 6.44 16.68
CA GLN A 125 -13.05 6.78 16.24
C GLN A 125 -13.26 6.56 14.73
N PHE A 126 -12.23 6.41 13.92
CA PHE A 126 -12.37 6.56 12.47
C PHE A 126 -12.65 5.22 11.78
N PRO A 127 -13.67 5.15 10.91
CA PRO A 127 -13.81 4.04 9.96
C PRO A 127 -12.62 4.00 9.02
N VAL A 128 -12.08 2.81 8.76
CA VAL A 128 -10.93 2.64 7.87
C VAL A 128 -11.12 1.48 6.90
N CYS A 129 -10.49 1.59 5.74
CA CYS A 129 -10.39 0.51 4.76
C CYS A 129 -8.97 0.43 4.19
N GLN A 130 -8.50 -0.79 3.92
CA GLN A 130 -7.33 -1.03 3.09
C GLN A 130 -7.78 -1.83 1.86
N LEU A 131 -7.33 -1.44 0.68
CA LEU A 131 -7.62 -2.05 -0.60
C LEU A 131 -6.30 -2.44 -1.28
N HIS A 132 -6.20 -3.69 -1.69
CA HIS A 132 -5.12 -4.11 -2.58
C HIS A 132 -5.57 -3.93 -4.02
N TYR A 133 -5.21 -2.80 -4.61
CA TYR A 133 -5.60 -2.39 -5.94
C TYR A 133 -4.62 -2.89 -6.99
N ARG A 134 -5.12 -3.51 -8.06
CA ARG A 134 -4.32 -3.98 -9.20
C ARG A 134 -4.89 -3.47 -10.50
N TRP A 135 -3.99 -3.08 -11.40
CA TRP A 135 -4.34 -2.71 -12.78
C TRP A 135 -3.25 -3.16 -13.74
N TRP A 136 -3.59 -3.18 -15.01
CA TRP A 136 -2.66 -3.45 -16.10
C TRP A 136 -2.44 -2.17 -16.90
N ASN A 137 -1.19 -1.89 -17.22
CA ASN A 137 -0.85 -0.92 -18.23
C ASN A 137 -0.77 -1.63 -19.58
N ASN A 138 -1.51 -1.12 -20.56
CA ASN A 138 -1.40 -1.54 -21.95
C ASN A 138 -0.83 -0.38 -22.75
N ASN A 139 0.49 -0.25 -22.77
CA ASN A 139 1.14 0.46 -23.85
C ASN A 139 1.34 -0.60 -24.94
N ARG A 140 0.92 -0.38 -26.19
CA ARG A 140 0.86 -1.37 -27.29
C ARG A 140 2.10 -2.27 -27.48
N VAL A 141 3.24 -1.91 -26.89
CA VAL A 141 4.54 -2.61 -26.93
C VAL A 141 4.86 -3.37 -25.63
N GLN A 142 4.28 -2.99 -24.49
CA GLN A 142 4.61 -3.56 -23.17
C GLN A 142 3.36 -3.77 -22.31
N PHE A 143 3.21 -5.00 -21.85
CA PHE A 143 2.17 -5.41 -20.93
C PHE A 143 2.76 -5.57 -19.52
N SER A 144 2.36 -4.70 -18.59
CA SER A 144 2.85 -4.73 -17.20
C SER A 144 1.71 -4.68 -16.19
N SER A 145 1.75 -5.59 -15.22
CA SER A 145 0.83 -5.60 -14.08
C SER A 145 1.41 -4.73 -12.97
N HIS A 146 0.59 -3.81 -12.46
CA HIS A 146 0.95 -2.94 -11.35
C HIS A 146 -0.03 -3.12 -10.19
N PHE A 147 0.44 -2.86 -8.98
CA PHE A 147 -0.37 -2.92 -7.77
C PHE A 147 -0.02 -1.77 -6.84
N ARG A 148 -1.00 -1.37 -6.02
CA ARG A 148 -0.85 -0.44 -4.91
C ARG A 148 -1.74 -0.89 -3.77
N ASN A 149 -1.30 -0.65 -2.55
CA ASN A 149 -2.17 -0.71 -1.38
C ASN A 149 -2.69 0.69 -1.11
N VAL A 150 -4.01 0.81 -1.01
CA VAL A 150 -4.70 2.07 -0.75
C VAL A 150 -5.36 1.94 0.61
N PHE A 151 -5.02 2.82 1.52
CA PHE A 151 -5.56 2.88 2.86
C PHE A 151 -6.41 4.13 2.94
N THR A 152 -7.60 4.02 3.48
CA THR A 152 -8.53 5.13 3.66
C THR A 152 -8.92 5.20 5.12
N LEU A 153 -9.03 6.42 5.61
CA LEU A 153 -9.59 6.76 6.91
C LEU A 153 -10.62 7.85 6.68
N THR A 154 -11.86 7.59 7.06
CA THR A 154 -12.95 8.55 6.86
C THR A 154 -12.96 9.59 7.98
N LEU A 155 -12.79 10.84 7.60
CA LEU A 155 -12.82 12.05 8.43
C LEU A 155 -14.27 12.46 8.75
N PRO A 156 -14.50 13.15 9.88
CA PRO A 156 -15.84 13.60 10.27
C PRO A 156 -16.46 14.58 9.28
N GLN A 157 -15.64 15.43 8.66
CA GLN A 157 -16.06 16.44 7.68
C GLN A 157 -15.08 16.45 6.50
N ALA A 158 -15.51 16.97 5.36
CA ALA A 158 -14.64 17.11 4.21
C ALA A 158 -13.67 18.28 4.40
N LEU A 159 -12.42 18.10 3.99
CA LEU A 159 -11.39 19.12 4.05
C LEU A 159 -10.78 19.41 2.67
N PRO A 160 -10.16 20.59 2.49
CA PRO A 160 -9.40 20.93 1.29
C PRO A 160 -8.28 19.91 1.00
N PRO A 161 -7.87 19.77 -0.26
CA PRO A 161 -6.83 18.82 -0.63
C PRO A 161 -5.47 19.20 -0.04
N LEU A 162 -4.82 18.23 0.60
CA LEU A 162 -3.46 18.34 1.12
C LEU A 162 -2.73 17.04 0.86
N SER A 163 -1.50 17.11 0.38
CA SER A 163 -0.68 15.96 0.06
C SER A 163 0.56 15.92 0.95
N ILE A 164 0.86 14.75 1.50
CA ILE A 164 2.06 14.43 2.26
C ILE A 164 2.81 13.33 1.51
N GLY A 165 4.09 13.56 1.22
CA GLY A 165 4.93 12.76 0.35
C GLY A 165 5.04 13.35 -1.07
N PRO A 166 5.88 12.73 -1.93
CA PRO A 166 6.16 13.26 -3.26
C PRO A 166 4.90 13.27 -4.13
N THR A 167 4.66 14.41 -4.79
CA THR A 167 3.60 14.59 -5.78
C THR A 167 4.17 15.18 -7.06
N ILE A 168 3.66 14.69 -8.19
CA ILE A 168 3.91 15.24 -9.53
C ILE A 168 2.67 15.96 -10.09
N SER A 169 1.61 16.07 -9.28
CA SER A 169 0.37 16.72 -9.70
C SER A 169 0.57 18.24 -9.65
N PRO A 170 0.42 18.96 -10.77
CA PRO A 170 0.56 20.43 -10.78
C PRO A 170 -0.50 21.09 -9.89
N ASP A 171 -1.69 20.50 -9.80
CA ASP A 171 -2.82 21.03 -9.02
C ASP A 171 -2.70 20.81 -7.51
N ALA A 172 -1.68 20.08 -7.05
CA ALA A 172 -1.48 19.83 -5.61
C ALA A 172 -1.03 21.09 -4.83
N GLY A 173 -0.64 22.16 -5.53
CA GLY A 173 -0.16 23.40 -4.94
C GLY A 173 1.35 23.44 -4.74
N LYS A 174 1.81 24.16 -3.72
CA LYS A 174 3.23 24.42 -3.46
C LYS A 174 3.72 23.62 -2.27
N THR A 175 5.02 23.30 -2.27
CA THR A 175 5.65 22.68 -1.11
C THR A 175 5.67 23.65 0.07
N ILE A 176 5.14 23.19 1.20
CA ILE A 176 5.05 23.96 2.45
C ILE A 176 6.23 23.60 3.34
N ARG A 177 6.89 24.62 3.90
CA ARG A 177 7.97 24.46 4.89
C ARG A 177 7.44 24.72 6.29
N PHE A 178 7.78 23.82 7.20
CA PHE A 178 7.48 23.90 8.63
C PHE A 178 8.69 24.40 9.43
N GLU A 179 8.48 24.70 10.71
CA GLU A 179 9.54 25.14 11.63
C GLU A 179 10.51 24.01 11.98
N SER A 180 10.04 22.75 11.96
CA SER A 180 10.88 21.57 12.22
C SER A 180 11.70 21.21 10.98
N ILE A 181 13.02 21.42 11.06
CA ILE A 181 13.98 21.03 10.00
C ILE A 181 13.93 19.52 9.79
N ALA A 182 13.97 18.73 10.87
CA ALA A 182 13.91 17.27 10.81
C ALA A 182 12.64 16.76 10.12
N PHE A 183 11.49 17.41 10.36
CA PHE A 183 10.26 17.09 9.66
C PHE A 183 10.37 17.36 8.16
N ASN A 184 10.87 18.54 7.77
CA ASN A 184 11.00 18.93 6.36
C ASN A 184 12.00 18.08 5.55
N GLU A 185 12.94 17.41 6.22
CA GLU A 185 13.89 16.48 5.58
C GLU A 185 13.25 15.13 5.25
N VAL A 186 12.37 14.65 6.13
CA VAL A 186 11.74 13.33 6.02
C VAL A 186 10.40 13.40 5.28
N TRP A 187 9.65 14.48 5.47
CA TRP A 187 8.29 14.66 5.00
C TRP A 187 8.18 15.88 4.10
N SER A 188 7.61 15.68 2.91
CA SER A 188 7.27 16.78 1.99
C SER A 188 5.77 17.01 2.03
N VAL A 189 5.32 18.21 2.36
CA VAL A 189 3.90 18.56 2.35
C VAL A 189 3.65 19.52 1.20
N VAL A 190 2.64 19.24 0.39
CA VAL A 190 2.22 20.07 -0.74
C VAL A 190 0.75 20.40 -0.59
N CYS A 191 0.45 21.69 -0.64
CA CYS A 191 -0.90 22.20 -0.43
C CYS A 191 -1.11 23.48 -1.26
N PRO A 192 -2.32 23.72 -1.80
CA PRO A 192 -2.66 25.00 -2.42
C PRO A 192 -2.66 26.16 -1.40
N ASP A 193 -3.15 25.91 -0.18
CA ASP A 193 -3.19 26.89 0.90
C ASP A 193 -2.21 26.52 2.04
N ALA A 194 -1.21 27.39 2.23
CA ALA A 194 -0.21 27.22 3.28
C ALA A 194 -0.79 27.40 4.69
N ARG A 195 -1.82 28.23 4.86
CA ARG A 195 -2.47 28.45 6.16
C ARG A 195 -3.16 27.17 6.61
N PHE A 196 -3.96 26.57 5.73
CA PHE A 196 -4.59 25.28 5.97
C PHE A 196 -3.56 24.19 6.33
N ALA A 197 -2.47 24.06 5.55
CA ALA A 197 -1.47 23.04 5.81
C ALA A 197 -0.80 23.18 7.19
N LYS A 198 -0.50 24.42 7.61
CA LYS A 198 0.07 24.70 8.93
C LYS A 198 -0.93 24.49 10.07
N ALA A 199 -2.22 24.73 9.81
CA ALA A 199 -3.27 24.50 10.78
C ALA A 199 -3.52 23.00 11.03
N VAL A 200 -3.50 22.18 9.96
CA VAL A 200 -3.65 20.71 10.01
C VAL A 200 -2.43 20.04 10.64
N ILE A 201 -1.22 20.39 10.19
CA ILE A 201 0.02 19.72 10.62
C ILE A 201 0.62 20.49 11.79
N THR A 202 0.15 20.18 12.99
CA THR A 202 0.61 20.79 14.24
C THR A 202 1.98 20.26 14.69
N PRO A 203 2.72 20.98 15.56
CA PRO A 203 4.00 20.50 16.12
C PRO A 203 3.91 19.10 16.73
N ARG A 204 2.86 18.84 17.50
CA ARG A 204 2.60 17.51 18.09
C ARG A 204 2.38 16.43 17.04
N THR A 205 1.73 16.77 15.92
CA THR A 205 1.54 15.85 14.80
C THR A 205 2.87 15.54 14.12
N MET A 206 3.70 16.56 13.90
CA MET A 206 5.05 16.38 13.35
C MET A 206 5.90 15.44 14.22
N ASP A 207 5.92 15.66 15.54
CA ASP A 207 6.69 14.83 16.48
C ASP A 207 6.21 13.37 16.48
N ARG A 208 4.89 13.15 16.49
CA ARG A 208 4.30 11.79 16.42
C ARG A 208 4.62 11.10 15.10
N LEU A 209 4.59 11.83 13.98
CA LEU A 209 4.94 11.29 12.66
C LEU A 209 6.44 10.97 12.54
N LEU A 210 7.31 11.80 13.10
CA LEU A 210 8.76 11.52 13.17
C LEU A 210 9.08 10.31 14.05
N GLY A 211 8.28 10.06 15.08
CA GLY A 211 8.39 8.86 15.91
C GLY A 211 7.94 7.58 15.20
N LEU A 212 7.28 7.67 14.04
CA LEU A 212 6.98 6.51 13.23
C LEU A 212 8.21 6.14 12.39
N ASP A 213 8.67 4.90 12.54
CA ASP A 213 9.52 4.24 11.54
C ASP A 213 8.69 3.91 10.27
N LEU A 214 8.02 4.91 9.70
CA LEU A 214 7.33 4.79 8.44
C LEU A 214 8.23 5.40 7.37
N PRO A 215 8.73 4.62 6.40
CA PRO A 215 9.48 5.17 5.30
C PRO A 215 8.51 5.92 4.38
N VAL A 216 8.23 7.19 4.70
CA VAL A 216 7.55 8.12 3.78
C VAL A 216 8.58 8.68 2.81
N THR A 217 9.25 7.74 2.16
CA THR A 217 10.04 7.94 0.95
C THR A 217 9.14 7.72 -0.27
N ALA A 218 9.69 7.75 -1.48
CA ALA A 218 9.02 7.63 -2.79
C ALA A 218 7.90 6.57 -2.94
N ASN A 219 7.75 5.65 -2.00
CA ASN A 219 6.83 4.52 -2.03
C ASN A 219 5.49 4.74 -1.32
N THR A 220 5.34 5.75 -0.45
CA THR A 220 4.06 6.03 0.23
C THR A 220 3.70 7.50 0.15
N ARG A 221 2.45 7.79 -0.21
CA ARG A 221 1.89 9.14 -0.29
C ARG A 221 0.58 9.17 0.49
N ILE A 222 0.34 10.22 1.27
CA ILE A 222 -0.91 10.44 2.00
C ILE A 222 -1.58 11.69 1.43
N VAL A 223 -2.89 11.66 1.22
CA VAL A 223 -3.66 12.76 0.64
C VAL A 223 -4.96 12.92 1.39
N ILE A 224 -5.32 14.15 1.76
CA ILE A 224 -6.68 14.51 2.14
C ILE A 224 -7.47 14.70 0.84
N ALA A 225 -8.50 13.88 0.65
CA ALA A 225 -9.40 13.90 -0.50
C ALA A 225 -10.85 14.04 0.00
N GLY A 226 -11.23 15.27 0.33
CA GLY A 226 -12.55 15.56 0.90
C GLY A 226 -12.72 14.86 2.26
N HIS A 227 -13.66 13.93 2.35
CA HIS A 227 -13.95 13.18 3.57
C HIS A 227 -12.95 12.06 3.87
N ASP A 228 -12.05 11.72 2.94
CA ASP A 228 -11.15 10.60 3.13
C ASP A 228 -9.70 11.07 3.25
N LEU A 229 -9.01 10.58 4.27
CA LEU A 229 -7.56 10.60 4.33
C LEU A 229 -7.04 9.31 3.69
N VAL A 230 -6.42 9.44 2.53
CA VAL A 230 -6.03 8.33 1.65
C VAL A 230 -4.52 8.18 1.62
N ALA A 231 -3.99 7.05 2.07
CA ALA A 231 -2.59 6.67 1.84
C ALA A 231 -2.47 5.67 0.68
N ILE A 232 -1.54 5.91 -0.23
CA ILE A 232 -1.23 5.04 -1.36
C ILE A 232 0.20 4.58 -1.21
N SER A 233 0.40 3.27 -1.11
CA SER A 233 1.70 2.65 -0.93
C SER A 233 2.01 1.58 -1.97
N VAL A 234 3.29 1.46 -2.33
CA VAL A 234 3.83 0.29 -3.04
C VAL A 234 4.01 -0.90 -2.08
N GLY A 235 4.25 -0.62 -0.79
CA GLY A 235 4.27 -1.59 0.30
C GLY A 235 2.87 -1.83 0.88
N GLY A 236 2.74 -2.36 2.10
CA GLY A 236 1.43 -2.50 2.76
C GLY A 236 0.79 -3.88 2.66
N ASN A 237 1.57 -4.90 2.30
CA ASN A 237 1.08 -6.29 2.19
C ASN A 237 1.39 -7.15 3.44
N ARG A 238 2.11 -6.60 4.41
CA ARG A 238 2.41 -7.23 5.69
C ARG A 238 1.63 -6.56 6.81
N GLY A 239 1.35 -7.29 7.89
CA GLY A 239 0.61 -6.74 9.02
C GLY A 239 1.32 -5.53 9.66
N SER A 240 2.65 -5.57 9.75
CA SER A 240 3.46 -4.46 10.25
C SER A 240 3.31 -3.20 9.42
N ASP A 241 3.29 -3.34 8.09
CA ASP A 241 3.16 -2.20 7.17
C ASP A 241 1.76 -1.60 7.28
N ILE A 242 0.72 -2.45 7.37
CA ILE A 242 -0.67 -2.03 7.55
C ILE A 242 -0.83 -1.24 8.84
N THR A 243 -0.28 -1.76 9.96
CA THR A 243 -0.30 -1.05 11.24
C THR A 243 0.39 0.31 11.13
N ARG A 244 1.61 0.39 10.57
CA ARG A 244 2.35 1.66 10.45
C ARG A 244 1.58 2.71 9.63
N VAL A 245 0.98 2.31 8.50
CA VAL A 245 0.23 3.25 7.66
C VAL A 245 -1.05 3.71 8.35
N PHE A 246 -1.83 2.81 8.95
CA PHE A 246 -3.02 3.21 9.69
C PHE A 246 -2.69 4.06 10.93
N SER A 247 -1.56 3.82 11.61
CA SER A 247 -1.08 4.68 12.68
C SER A 247 -0.73 6.09 12.18
N ALA A 248 -0.10 6.22 11.01
CA ALA A 248 0.14 7.52 10.40
C ALA A 248 -1.17 8.25 10.05
N LEU A 249 -2.14 7.54 9.46
CA LEU A 249 -3.45 8.11 9.16
C LEU A 249 -4.17 8.57 10.44
N GLN A 250 -4.12 7.76 11.49
CA GLN A 250 -4.69 8.10 12.79
C GLN A 250 -4.01 9.32 13.41
N ILE A 251 -2.67 9.37 13.41
CA ILE A 251 -1.91 10.50 13.96
C ILE A 251 -2.30 11.80 13.28
N ILE A 252 -2.44 11.78 11.95
CA ILE A 252 -2.88 12.94 11.18
C ILE A 252 -4.32 13.30 11.57
N ALA A 253 -5.26 12.35 11.50
CA ALA A 253 -6.68 12.61 11.75
C ALA A 253 -6.98 13.09 13.18
N GLU A 254 -6.33 12.51 14.20
CA GLU A 254 -6.41 12.96 15.61
C GLU A 254 -5.66 14.27 15.85
N GLY A 255 -4.71 14.60 14.98
CA GLY A 255 -3.87 15.79 15.10
C GLY A 255 -4.53 17.07 14.59
N ILE A 256 -5.64 16.95 13.83
CA ILE A 256 -6.39 18.07 13.26
C ILE A 256 -7.18 18.77 14.39
N PRO A 257 -6.85 20.03 14.73
CA PRO A 257 -7.57 20.77 15.77
C PRO A 257 -9.02 21.07 15.38
N ASP A 258 -9.89 21.24 16.38
CA ASP A 258 -11.33 21.47 16.17
C ASP A 258 -11.63 22.66 15.25
N TYR A 259 -10.92 23.78 15.45
CA TYR A 259 -11.10 25.00 14.64
C TYR A 259 -10.82 24.81 13.15
N VAL A 260 -10.03 23.80 12.76
CA VAL A 260 -9.75 23.54 11.33
C VAL A 260 -10.99 23.01 10.63
N TRP A 261 -11.81 22.23 11.34
CA TRP A 261 -13.10 21.77 10.82
C TRP A 261 -14.08 22.94 10.70
N ASP A 262 -14.09 23.84 11.70
CA ASP A 262 -14.96 25.02 11.66
C ASP A 262 -14.57 26.00 10.55
N GLU A 263 -13.27 26.22 10.31
CA GLU A 263 -12.77 27.21 9.35
C GLU A 263 -12.68 26.68 7.91
N PHE A 264 -12.24 25.43 7.74
CA PHE A 264 -11.96 24.85 6.42
C PHE A 264 -12.89 23.69 6.05
N GLY A 265 -13.76 23.26 6.95
CA GLY A 265 -14.71 22.19 6.68
C GLY A 265 -15.67 22.57 5.57
N VAL A 266 -15.70 21.75 4.51
CA VAL A 266 -16.60 21.96 3.36
C VAL A 266 -17.80 21.04 3.52
N ASP A 267 -18.99 21.56 3.27
CA ASP A 267 -20.20 20.75 3.32
C ASP A 267 -20.31 19.88 2.05
N ARG A 268 -20.81 18.64 2.19
CA ARG A 268 -20.78 17.63 1.11
C ARG A 268 -21.43 18.08 -0.20
N GLN A 269 -22.32 19.07 -0.15
CA GLN A 269 -23.03 19.60 -1.32
C GLN A 269 -22.15 20.50 -2.20
N GLU A 270 -21.16 21.19 -1.64
CA GLU A 270 -20.33 22.15 -2.39
C GLU A 270 -19.25 21.46 -3.25
N LEU A 271 -18.82 20.25 -2.88
CA LEU A 271 -17.81 19.48 -3.63
C LEU A 271 -18.35 18.78 -4.89
N ARG A 272 -19.64 18.93 -5.22
CA ARG A 272 -20.29 18.35 -6.41
C ARG A 272 -20.72 19.39 -7.46
N GLY A 273 -20.47 20.67 -7.22
CA GLY A 273 -20.68 21.76 -8.19
C GLY A 273 -19.41 22.05 -8.96
#